data_AF-A0A376FHJ4-F1
#
_entry.id   AF-A0A376FHJ4-F1
#
_cell.length_a   1.000
_cell.length_b   1.000
_cell.length_c   1.000
_cell.angle_alpha   90.00
_cell.angle_beta   90.00
_cell.angle_gamma   90.00
#
_symmetry.space_group_name_H-M   'P 1'
#
loop_
_entity.id
_entity.type
_entity.pdbx_description
1 polymer ?
#
loop_
_entity_poly.entity_id
_entity_poly.type
_entity_poly.pdbx_seq_one_letter_code
_entity_poly.pdbx_strand_id
1 'polypeptide(L)'
;MKTSLFLQKDGTWVMNQRYQGAKEPSSFATYGTWARTAEKLVLTDTTGEKTFFRAKGEGMEMLDREGNPIESQFNYTLAPVKAALPATPMAMRGMYFYMADAAIFTDCATGRKVSVANNAQLERDYAVARGNDSKPVLLTVDGHFTLEPNPDSGEMVKTLVADKDAKFVAGKDCNSK
;
A
#
# COMPACT_ATOMS: atom_id res chain seq x y z
N MET A 1 2.75 6.84 -20.60
CA MET A 1 2.43 6.28 -19.26
C MET A 1 2.78 7.33 -18.22
N LYS A 2 1.99 7.48 -17.16
CA LYS A 2 2.31 8.33 -16.01
C LYS A 2 2.55 7.44 -14.80
N THR A 3 3.64 7.67 -14.07
CA THR A 3 3.98 6.93 -12.85
C THR A 3 4.18 7.91 -11.71
N SER A 4 3.62 7.62 -10.55
CA SER A 4 3.92 8.30 -9.29
C SER A 4 4.36 7.29 -8.24
N LEU A 5 5.39 7.64 -7.48
CA LEU A 5 5.99 6.81 -6.43
C LEU A 5 6.01 7.60 -5.12
N PHE A 6 5.49 6.98 -4.07
CA PHE A 6 5.43 7.54 -2.71
C PHE A 6 6.28 6.66 -1.81
N LEU A 7 7.36 7.22 -1.26
CA LEU A 7 8.23 6.54 -0.30
C LEU A 7 7.91 7.04 1.11
N GLN A 8 7.59 6.13 2.01
CA GLN A 8 7.30 6.43 3.40
C GLN A 8 8.48 6.14 4.31
N LYS A 9 8.61 6.92 5.40
CA LYS A 9 9.70 6.78 6.38
C LYS A 9 9.69 5.44 7.10
N ASP A 10 8.55 4.75 7.13
CA ASP A 10 8.40 3.41 7.70
C ASP A 10 8.94 2.28 6.79
N GLY A 11 9.58 2.63 5.68
CA GLY A 11 10.11 1.65 4.74
C GLY A 11 9.06 1.05 3.79
N THR A 12 7.84 1.59 3.76
CA THR A 12 6.82 1.20 2.76
C THR A 12 6.75 2.17 1.60
N TRP A 13 6.25 1.69 0.47
CA TRP A 13 6.00 2.52 -0.70
C TRP A 13 4.64 2.22 -1.32
N VAL A 14 4.12 3.19 -2.06
CA VAL A 14 2.95 3.03 -2.94
C VAL A 14 3.33 3.59 -4.31
N MET A 15 3.05 2.86 -5.38
CA MET A 15 3.24 3.32 -6.75
C MET A 15 1.90 3.28 -7.47
N ASN A 16 1.62 4.30 -8.29
CA ASN A 16 0.49 4.31 -9.19
C ASN A 16 0.97 4.50 -10.62
N GLN A 17 0.42 3.70 -11.53
CA GLN A 17 0.76 3.69 -12.94
C GLN A 17 -0.50 3.87 -13.77
N ARG A 18 -0.52 4.91 -14.61
CA ARG A 18 -1.63 5.19 -15.54
C ARG A 18 -1.18 5.09 -16.99
N TYR A 19 -1.80 4.19 -17.74
CA TYR A 19 -1.61 4.08 -19.19
C TYR A 19 -2.45 5.14 -19.91
N GLN A 20 -1.83 5.83 -20.88
CA GLN A 20 -2.54 6.81 -21.69
C GLN A 20 -3.13 6.08 -22.91
N GLY A 21 -4.44 6.26 -23.16
CA GLY A 21 -5.11 5.72 -24.35
C GLY A 21 -5.64 4.27 -24.24
N ALA A 22 -5.61 3.64 -23.05
CA ALA A 22 -6.19 2.32 -22.82
C ALA A 22 -7.68 2.40 -22.42
N LYS A 23 -8.46 1.33 -22.69
CA LYS A 23 -9.80 1.16 -22.09
C LYS A 23 -9.67 1.01 -20.57
N GLU A 24 -10.62 1.56 -19.83
CA GLU A 24 -10.66 1.49 -18.36
C GLU A 24 -10.79 0.03 -17.85
N PRO A 25 -10.18 -0.33 -16.70
CA PRO A 25 -9.37 0.53 -15.83
C PRO A 25 -7.97 0.81 -16.43
N SER A 26 -7.63 2.09 -16.52
CA SER A 26 -6.37 2.56 -17.12
C SER A 26 -5.27 2.84 -16.08
N SER A 27 -5.57 2.65 -14.79
CA SER A 27 -4.66 2.92 -13.67
C SER A 27 -4.55 1.72 -12.74
N PHE A 28 -3.34 1.44 -12.28
CA PHE A 28 -3.01 0.33 -11.41
C PHE A 28 -2.08 0.82 -10.31
N ALA A 29 -2.38 0.46 -9.07
CA ALA A 29 -1.53 0.75 -7.93
C ALA A 29 -0.93 -0.53 -7.35
N THR A 30 0.30 -0.41 -6.86
CA THR A 30 1.04 -1.46 -6.16
C THR A 30 1.70 -0.85 -4.92
N TYR A 31 2.03 -1.70 -3.95
CA TYR A 31 2.68 -1.28 -2.72
C TYR A 31 3.61 -2.38 -2.22
N GLY A 32 4.45 -2.03 -1.25
CA GLY A 32 5.34 -3.00 -0.61
C GLY A 32 6.38 -2.32 0.25
N THR A 33 7.57 -2.93 0.33
CA THR A 33 8.71 -2.43 1.11
C THR A 33 9.81 -1.88 0.21
N TRP A 34 10.51 -0.84 0.66
CA TRP A 34 11.67 -0.33 -0.03
C TRP A 34 12.91 -0.42 0.85
N ALA A 35 14.05 -0.66 0.20
CA ALA A 35 15.35 -0.65 0.82
C ALA A 35 16.31 0.18 -0.05
N ARG A 36 17.21 0.91 0.60
CA ARG A 36 18.26 1.65 -0.08
C ARG A 36 19.59 0.93 0.11
N THR A 37 20.28 0.64 -0.98
CA THR A 37 21.68 0.21 -0.99
C THR A 37 22.58 1.43 -1.24
N ALA A 38 23.89 1.22 -1.29
CA ALA A 38 24.84 2.28 -1.62
C ALA A 38 24.55 2.93 -2.99
N GLU A 39 24.00 2.16 -3.94
CA GLU A 39 23.85 2.59 -5.33
C GLU A 39 22.39 2.74 -5.78
N LYS A 40 21.46 1.96 -5.20
CA LYS A 40 20.12 1.77 -5.73
C LYS A 40 19.06 1.81 -4.64
N LEU A 41 17.87 2.25 -5.02
CA LEU A 41 16.63 2.03 -4.29
C LEU A 41 15.97 0.77 -4.87
N VAL A 42 15.66 -0.19 -4.00
CA VAL A 42 14.99 -1.44 -4.35
C VAL A 42 13.59 -1.39 -3.77
N LEU A 43 12.59 -1.47 -4.64
CA LEU A 43 11.19 -1.63 -4.26
C LEU A 43 10.85 -3.11 -4.39
N THR A 44 10.36 -3.74 -3.33
CA THR A 44 9.81 -5.10 -3.35
C THR A 44 8.32 -5.01 -3.11
N ASP A 45 7.51 -5.48 -4.06
CA ASP A 45 6.05 -5.46 -3.92
C ASP A 45 5.55 -6.62 -3.04
N THR A 46 4.23 -6.70 -2.86
CA THR A 46 3.60 -7.75 -2.03
C THR A 46 3.72 -9.17 -2.59
N THR A 47 4.10 -9.33 -3.85
CA THR A 47 4.35 -10.61 -4.50
C THR A 47 5.83 -11.01 -4.47
N GLY A 48 6.71 -10.07 -4.10
CA GLY A 48 8.16 -10.23 -4.10
C GLY A 48 8.84 -9.74 -5.38
N GLU A 49 8.11 -9.17 -6.34
CA GLU A 49 8.69 -8.58 -7.54
C GLU A 49 9.49 -7.33 -7.18
N LYS A 50 10.65 -7.16 -7.83
CA LYS A 50 11.58 -6.08 -7.57
C LYS A 50 11.59 -5.05 -8.68
N THR A 51 11.49 -3.78 -8.30
CA THR A 51 11.75 -2.64 -9.18
C THR A 51 12.92 -1.83 -8.64
N PHE A 52 13.79 -1.39 -9.53
CA PHE A 52 15.03 -0.71 -9.18
C PHE A 52 15.01 0.74 -9.63
N PHE A 53 15.51 1.63 -8.79
CA PHE A 53 15.75 3.03 -9.12
C PHE A 53 17.15 3.44 -8.67
N ARG A 54 17.73 4.46 -9.31
CA ARG A 54 18.89 5.18 -8.79
C ARG A 54 18.60 6.67 -8.68
N ALA A 55 19.28 7.34 -7.76
CA ALA A 55 19.22 8.79 -7.69
C ALA A 55 19.86 9.40 -8.96
N LYS A 56 19.19 10.40 -9.54
CA LYS A 56 19.69 11.17 -10.69
C LYS A 56 19.32 12.64 -10.50
N GLY A 57 20.30 13.43 -10.03
CA GLY A 57 20.03 14.78 -9.53
C GLY A 57 19.08 14.74 -8.33
N GLU A 58 18.02 15.55 -8.37
CA GLU A 58 16.96 15.53 -7.35
C GLU A 58 15.89 14.46 -7.62
N GLY A 59 15.94 13.80 -8.78
CA GLY A 59 14.97 12.78 -9.20
C GLY A 59 15.46 11.35 -9.00
N MET A 60 14.63 10.41 -9.47
CA MET A 60 14.94 8.99 -9.51
C MET A 60 14.81 8.46 -10.93
N GLU A 61 15.84 7.78 -11.42
CA GLU A 61 15.80 7.08 -12.71
C GLU A 61 15.47 5.61 -12.48
N MET A 62 14.45 5.12 -13.17
CA MET A 62 14.09 3.71 -13.17
C MET A 62 15.17 2.90 -13.91
N LEU A 63 15.50 1.73 -13.36
CA LEU A 63 16.46 0.79 -13.90
C LEU A 63 15.72 -0.44 -14.44
N ASP A 64 16.40 -1.24 -15.26
CA ASP A 64 15.85 -2.50 -15.75
C ASP A 64 15.71 -3.55 -14.63
N ARG A 65 15.29 -4.77 -15.02
CA ARG A 65 15.06 -5.89 -14.09
C ARG A 65 16.35 -6.42 -13.44
N GLU A 66 17.50 -6.15 -14.02
CA GLU A 66 18.82 -6.49 -13.47
C GLU A 66 19.42 -5.32 -12.66
N GLY A 67 18.72 -4.19 -12.66
CA GLY A 67 19.15 -2.95 -12.03
C GLY A 67 20.20 -2.19 -12.83
N ASN A 68 20.29 -2.40 -14.14
CA ASN A 68 21.15 -1.62 -15.03
C ASN A 68 20.38 -0.42 -15.62
N PRO A 69 21.08 0.62 -16.10
CA PRO A 69 20.43 1.75 -16.76
C PRO A 69 19.64 1.29 -17.99
N ILE A 70 18.42 1.80 -18.15
CA ILE A 70 17.60 1.50 -19.33
C ILE A 70 18.09 2.37 -20.49
N GLU A 71 18.57 1.74 -21.57
CA GLU A 71 18.89 2.43 -22.83
C GLU A 71 17.62 2.58 -23.67
N SER A 72 17.08 3.80 -23.71
CA SER A 72 15.86 4.11 -24.45
C SER A 72 15.74 5.59 -24.79
N GLN A 73 14.99 5.90 -25.84
CA GLN A 73 14.58 7.27 -26.18
C GLN A 73 13.48 7.83 -25.25
N PHE A 74 12.86 6.98 -24.43
CA PHE A 74 11.83 7.41 -23.47
C PHE A 74 12.44 7.89 -22.15
N ASN A 75 11.74 8.82 -21.49
CA ASN A 75 12.16 9.34 -20.20
C ASN A 75 11.67 8.45 -19.05
N TYR A 76 12.60 7.83 -18.33
CA TYR A 76 12.36 6.97 -17.17
C TYR A 76 12.70 7.65 -15.83
N THR A 77 12.71 8.99 -15.81
CA THR A 77 13.02 9.78 -14.60
C THR A 77 11.75 10.27 -13.92
N LEU A 78 11.66 10.05 -12.61
CA LEU A 78 10.66 10.63 -11.72
C LEU A 78 11.23 11.89 -11.07
N ALA A 79 10.53 13.01 -11.24
CA ALA A 79 10.83 14.25 -10.53
C ALA A 79 10.14 14.26 -9.16
N PRO A 80 10.78 14.83 -8.11
CA PRO A 80 10.14 14.99 -6.81
C PRO A 80 8.97 15.97 -6.93
N VAL A 81 7.81 15.59 -6.40
CA VAL A 81 6.59 16.41 -6.41
C VAL A 81 5.86 16.30 -5.08
N LYS A 82 5.05 17.32 -4.76
CA LYS A 82 4.01 17.20 -3.74
C LYS A 82 2.76 16.64 -4.39
N ALA A 83 2.31 15.47 -3.97
CA ALA A 83 1.12 14.81 -4.50
C ALA A 83 0.36 14.08 -3.38
N ALA A 84 -0.95 13.90 -3.56
CA ALA A 84 -1.76 13.04 -2.69
C ALA A 84 -1.53 11.56 -3.03
N LEU A 85 -1.73 10.68 -2.04
CA LEU A 85 -1.72 9.24 -2.26
C LEU A 85 -2.78 8.83 -3.30
N PRO A 86 -2.52 7.79 -4.11
CA PRO A 86 -3.47 7.35 -5.11
C PRO A 86 -4.69 6.68 -4.45
N ALA A 87 -5.88 7.01 -4.95
CA ALA A 87 -7.13 6.36 -4.57
C ALA A 87 -7.45 5.13 -5.44
N THR A 88 -6.44 4.56 -6.10
CA THR A 88 -6.60 3.35 -6.92
C THR A 88 -6.59 2.13 -5.99
N PRO A 89 -7.66 1.32 -5.93
CA PRO A 89 -7.74 0.18 -5.03
C PRO A 89 -6.66 -0.86 -5.34
N MET A 90 -6.14 -1.47 -4.28
CA MET A 90 -5.13 -2.52 -4.28
C MET A 90 -5.65 -3.70 -3.46
N ALA A 91 -5.39 -4.92 -3.93
CA ALA A 91 -5.69 -6.11 -3.15
C ALA A 91 -4.78 -6.15 -1.91
N MET A 92 -5.38 -6.17 -0.73
CA MET A 92 -4.70 -6.18 0.56
C MET A 92 -5.13 -7.35 1.41
N ARG A 93 -4.19 -7.83 2.22
CA ARG A 93 -4.41 -8.94 3.14
C ARG A 93 -3.68 -8.67 4.44
N GLY A 94 -4.39 -8.69 5.55
CA GLY A 94 -3.83 -8.28 6.85
C GLY A 94 -4.73 -8.65 8.01
N MET A 95 -4.17 -8.57 9.21
CA MET A 95 -4.91 -8.80 10.44
C MET A 95 -5.63 -7.52 10.84
N TYR A 96 -6.95 -7.55 10.81
CA TYR A 96 -7.80 -6.44 11.24
C TYR A 96 -8.20 -6.63 12.70
N PHE A 97 -8.12 -5.55 13.47
CA PHE A 97 -8.51 -5.52 14.87
C PHE A 97 -9.19 -4.18 15.16
N TYR A 98 -10.39 -4.24 15.76
CA TYR A 98 -11.13 -3.05 16.16
C TYR A 98 -11.36 -3.05 17.67
N MET A 99 -10.95 -1.97 18.32
CA MET A 99 -11.09 -1.78 19.76
C MET A 99 -11.15 -0.29 20.08
N ALA A 100 -12.01 0.09 21.03
CA ALA A 100 -12.16 1.47 21.50
C ALA A 100 -12.35 2.49 20.36
N ASP A 101 -13.32 2.22 19.48
CA ASP A 101 -13.68 3.06 18.33
C ASP A 101 -12.57 3.29 17.29
N ALA A 102 -11.49 2.50 17.33
CA ALA A 102 -10.40 2.54 16.38
C ALA A 102 -10.11 1.16 15.77
N ALA A 103 -9.95 1.13 14.45
CA ALA A 103 -9.53 -0.04 13.71
C ALA A 103 -8.05 0.05 13.31
N ILE A 104 -7.34 -1.05 13.48
CA ILE A 104 -5.96 -1.24 13.03
C ILE A 104 -5.91 -2.41 12.05
N PHE A 105 -5.22 -2.21 10.94
CA PHE A 105 -4.88 -3.25 9.99
C PHE A 105 -3.38 -3.50 10.02
N THR A 106 -2.98 -4.74 10.30
CA THR A 106 -1.58 -5.18 10.22
C THR A 106 -1.39 -5.91 8.91
N ASP A 107 -0.75 -5.25 7.95
CA ASP A 107 -0.54 -5.78 6.61
C ASP A 107 0.37 -7.02 6.63
N CYS A 108 -0.06 -8.10 5.99
CA CYS A 108 0.69 -9.37 5.99
C CYS A 108 1.97 -9.30 5.16
N ALA A 109 2.02 -8.47 4.11
CA ALA A 109 3.17 -8.40 3.22
C ALA A 109 4.33 -7.57 3.79
N THR A 110 4.01 -6.46 4.47
CA THR A 110 4.98 -5.50 5.00
C THR A 110 5.14 -5.58 6.53
N GLY A 111 4.20 -6.23 7.23
CA GLY A 111 4.15 -6.27 8.68
C GLY A 111 3.76 -4.94 9.34
N ARG A 112 3.42 -3.92 8.55
CA ARG A 112 3.11 -2.58 9.07
C ARG A 112 1.68 -2.48 9.57
N LYS A 113 1.53 -1.74 10.66
CA LYS A 113 0.24 -1.37 11.23
C LYS A 113 -0.19 -0.03 10.67
N VAL A 114 -1.43 0.05 10.21
CA VAL A 114 -2.05 1.28 9.71
C VAL A 114 -3.42 1.43 10.36
N SER A 115 -3.87 2.67 10.54
CA SER A 115 -5.27 2.95 10.88
C SER A 115 -6.17 2.47 9.74
N VAL A 116 -7.41 2.12 10.05
CA VAL A 116 -8.44 1.89 9.04
C VAL A 116 -9.49 2.99 9.18
N ALA A 117 -9.91 3.56 8.06
CA ALA A 117 -10.97 4.56 8.03
C ALA A 117 -12.25 3.97 8.61
N ASN A 118 -13.02 4.79 9.33
CA ASN A 118 -14.26 4.35 9.97
C ASN A 118 -15.20 3.75 8.92
N ASN A 119 -15.68 2.53 9.20
CA ASN A 119 -16.62 1.85 8.33
C ASN A 119 -17.49 0.92 9.17
N ALA A 120 -18.68 1.41 9.51
CA ALA A 120 -19.62 0.68 10.37
C ALA A 120 -20.02 -0.71 9.83
N GLN A 121 -20.01 -0.93 8.50
CA GLN A 121 -20.29 -2.26 7.96
C GLN A 121 -19.11 -3.20 8.19
N LEU A 122 -17.89 -2.76 7.91
CA LEU A 122 -16.67 -3.54 8.15
C LEU A 122 -16.51 -3.89 9.63
N GLU A 123 -16.83 -2.95 10.53
CA GLU A 123 -16.81 -3.15 11.99
C GLU A 123 -17.84 -4.20 12.45
N ARG A 124 -19.06 -4.17 11.88
CA ARG A 124 -20.09 -5.20 12.14
C ARG A 124 -19.64 -6.58 11.66
N ASP A 125 -19.09 -6.65 10.45
CA ASP A 125 -18.62 -7.91 9.88
C ASP A 125 -17.44 -8.50 10.68
N TYR A 126 -16.55 -7.64 11.18
CA TYR A 126 -15.52 -8.01 12.14
C TYR A 126 -16.11 -8.58 13.44
N ALA A 127 -17.13 -7.93 14.01
CA ALA A 127 -17.77 -8.38 15.24
C ALA A 127 -18.41 -9.77 15.09
N VAL A 128 -18.98 -10.09 13.93
CA VAL A 128 -19.46 -11.44 13.62
C VAL A 128 -18.28 -12.42 13.49
N ALA A 129 -17.24 -12.06 12.74
CA ALA A 129 -16.14 -12.96 12.45
C ALA A 129 -15.25 -13.29 13.65
N ARG A 130 -15.06 -12.34 14.58
CA ARG A 130 -14.26 -12.55 15.80
C ARG A 130 -14.98 -13.41 16.85
N GLY A 131 -16.32 -13.48 16.78
CA GLY A 131 -17.16 -14.13 17.79
C GLY A 131 -16.94 -13.53 19.18
N ASN A 132 -16.76 -14.39 20.19
CA ASN A 132 -16.55 -13.97 21.57
C ASN A 132 -15.10 -13.61 21.89
N ASP A 133 -14.16 -13.86 20.97
CA ASP A 133 -12.76 -13.58 21.17
C ASP A 133 -12.44 -12.13 20.80
N SER A 134 -11.72 -11.42 21.66
CA SER A 134 -11.15 -10.10 21.34
C SER A 134 -9.78 -10.29 20.67
N LYS A 135 -9.79 -10.89 19.46
CA LYS A 135 -8.57 -11.18 18.69
C LYS A 135 -8.63 -10.55 17.29
N PRO A 136 -7.45 -10.25 16.69
CA PRO A 136 -7.40 -9.86 15.29
C PRO A 136 -7.93 -10.98 14.39
N VAL A 137 -8.65 -10.62 13.33
CA VAL A 137 -9.15 -11.56 12.31
C VAL A 137 -8.54 -11.19 10.96
N LEU A 138 -8.16 -12.20 10.18
CA LEU A 138 -7.63 -11.99 8.84
C LEU A 138 -8.71 -11.34 7.95
N LEU A 139 -8.35 -10.22 7.32
CA LEU A 139 -9.15 -9.49 6.36
C LEU A 139 -8.46 -9.54 5.00
N THR A 140 -9.21 -9.91 3.96
CA THR A 140 -8.86 -9.64 2.56
C THR A 140 -9.76 -8.54 2.04
N VAL A 141 -9.21 -7.51 1.40
CA VAL A 141 -9.97 -6.33 0.97
C VAL A 141 -9.28 -5.66 -0.21
N ASP A 142 -10.04 -5.10 -1.14
CA ASP A 142 -9.53 -4.12 -2.07
C ASP A 142 -9.62 -2.74 -1.41
N GLY A 143 -8.50 -2.07 -1.24
CA GLY A 143 -8.42 -0.79 -0.53
C GLY A 143 -7.35 0.13 -1.07
N HIS A 144 -7.36 1.38 -0.63
CA HIS A 144 -6.31 2.35 -0.91
C HIS A 144 -5.83 3.05 0.37
N PHE A 145 -4.67 3.69 0.28
CA PHE A 145 -4.15 4.49 1.38
C PHE A 145 -4.49 5.96 1.19
N THR A 146 -4.91 6.60 2.27
CA THR A 146 -5.09 8.05 2.38
C THR A 146 -4.31 8.58 3.59
N LEU A 147 -4.32 9.89 3.78
CA LEU A 147 -3.88 10.52 5.01
C LEU A 147 -5.12 11.05 5.74
N GLU A 148 -5.34 10.61 6.97
CA GLU A 148 -6.40 11.11 7.84
C GLU A 148 -5.83 11.60 9.17
N PRO A 149 -6.43 12.61 9.80
CA PRO A 149 -6.01 13.05 11.12
C PRO A 149 -6.25 11.93 12.14
N ASN A 150 -5.24 11.61 12.94
CA ASN A 150 -5.40 10.75 14.10
C ASN A 150 -6.40 11.40 15.09
N PRO A 151 -7.42 10.68 15.58
CA PRO A 151 -8.44 11.27 16.47
C PRO A 151 -7.90 11.87 17.76
N ASP A 152 -6.82 11.31 18.31
CA ASP A 152 -6.23 11.73 19.58
C ASP A 152 -5.22 12.87 19.40
N SER A 153 -4.36 12.79 18.38
CA SER A 153 -3.25 13.75 18.19
C SER A 153 -3.48 14.79 17.09
N GLY A 154 -4.43 14.56 16.19
CA GLY A 154 -4.63 15.36 14.98
C GLY A 154 -3.54 15.22 13.91
N GLU A 155 -2.53 14.39 14.14
CA GLU A 155 -1.45 14.15 13.17
C GLU A 155 -1.99 13.40 11.95
N MET A 156 -1.62 13.84 10.74
CA MET A 156 -1.99 13.14 9.52
C MET A 156 -1.26 11.80 9.43
N VAL A 157 -1.99 10.71 9.66
CA VAL A 157 -1.47 9.34 9.63
C VAL A 157 -1.97 8.61 8.38
N LYS A 158 -1.17 7.64 7.93
CA LYS A 158 -1.58 6.76 6.83
C LYS A 158 -2.74 5.88 7.28
N THR A 159 -3.83 5.95 6.54
CA THR A 159 -5.08 5.22 6.83
C THR A 159 -5.49 4.38 5.64
N LEU A 160 -5.86 3.13 5.88
CA LEU A 160 -6.46 2.24 4.90
C LEU A 160 -7.95 2.54 4.76
N VAL A 161 -8.39 2.83 3.54
CA VAL A 161 -9.81 2.87 3.17
C VAL A 161 -10.17 1.55 2.52
N ALA A 162 -11.18 0.86 3.04
CA ALA A 162 -11.74 -0.33 2.41
C ALA A 162 -12.67 0.10 1.26
N ASP A 163 -12.29 -0.18 0.01
CA ASP A 163 -13.06 0.19 -1.17
C ASP A 163 -14.13 -0.87 -1.49
N LYS A 164 -13.75 -2.15 -1.57
CA LYS A 164 -14.65 -3.26 -1.91
C LYS A 164 -14.07 -4.63 -1.56
N ASP A 165 -14.86 -5.68 -1.80
CA ASP A 165 -14.45 -7.09 -1.66
C ASP A 165 -13.88 -7.46 -0.27
N ALA A 166 -14.27 -6.71 0.76
CA ALA A 166 -13.89 -6.95 2.15
C ALA A 166 -14.48 -8.28 2.65
N LYS A 167 -13.62 -9.18 3.10
CA LYS A 167 -13.99 -10.49 3.64
C LYS A 167 -13.12 -10.85 4.83
N PHE A 168 -13.75 -11.16 5.95
CA PHE A 168 -13.09 -11.71 7.12
C PHE A 168 -12.99 -13.23 7.02
N VAL A 169 -11.82 -13.77 7.38
CA VAL A 169 -11.53 -15.20 7.37
C VAL A 169 -11.17 -15.63 8.79
N ALA A 170 -12.17 -16.08 9.54
CA ALA A 170 -12.00 -16.50 10.93
C ALA A 170 -11.04 -17.70 11.05
N GLY A 171 -10.24 -17.71 12.13
CA GLY A 171 -9.29 -18.79 12.41
C GLY A 171 -8.07 -18.86 11.48
N LYS A 172 -7.92 -17.91 10.56
CA LYS A 172 -6.77 -17.78 9.66
C LYS A 172 -5.88 -16.61 10.09
N ASP A 173 -4.62 -16.68 9.70
CA ASP A 173 -3.59 -15.68 9.97
C ASP A 173 -2.78 -15.35 8.70
N CYS A 174 -1.78 -14.49 8.82
CA CYS A 174 -0.94 -14.13 7.68
C CYS A 174 -0.21 -15.32 7.03
N ASN A 175 0.07 -16.39 7.77
CA ASN A 175 0.78 -17.59 7.28
C ASN A 175 -0.15 -18.60 6.61
N SER A 176 -1.46 -18.44 6.80
CA SER A 176 -2.45 -19.33 6.23
C SER A 176 -2.55 -19.13 4.71
N LYS A 177 -2.19 -20.16 3.94
CA LYS A 177 -2.41 -20.21 2.49
C LYS A 177 -3.89 -20.24 2.13
#